data_AF-A0A420Z7R5-F1
#
_entry.id   AF-A0A420Z7R5-F1
#
_cell.length_a   1.000
_cell.length_b   1.000
_cell.length_c   1.000
_cell.angle_alpha   90.00
_cell.angle_beta   90.00
_cell.angle_gamma   90.00
#
_symmetry.space_group_name_H-M   'P 1'
#
loop_
_entity.id
_entity.type
_entity.pdbx_description
1 polymer ?
#
loop_
_entity_poly.entity_id
_entity_poly.type
_entity_poly.pdbx_seq_one_letter_code
_entity_poly.pdbx_strand_id
1 'polypeptide(L)'
;MLVNKKLKALFSSRTRLALIKIFFGKAGEMFYVRQLTRLSGEEINSVRRELAKLLKISVLLSEKRGNRLYYWVNFGSVFYRPLLIMAQKSSGLGMKIISKKRQLGKLKYLIYSSHFANGLKNRDGLVDLIVVGRVDLD
;
A
#
# COMPACT_ATOMS: atom_id res chain seq x y z
N MET A 1 -3.82 5.60 14.16
CA MET A 1 -5.31 5.64 14.14
C MET A 1 -5.90 6.75 13.26
N LEU A 2 -5.37 7.99 13.30
CA LEU A 2 -5.91 9.14 12.54
C LEU A 2 -5.89 9.00 11.00
N VAL A 3 -4.79 8.51 10.41
CA VAL A 3 -4.68 8.38 8.92
C VAL A 3 -5.72 7.41 8.37
N ASN A 4 -5.93 6.27 9.04
CA ASN A 4 -6.93 5.29 8.62
C ASN A 4 -8.36 5.83 8.71
N LYS A 5 -8.68 6.64 9.72
CA LYS A 5 -9.99 7.28 9.84
C LYS A 5 -10.21 8.30 8.72
N LYS A 6 -9.20 9.12 8.39
CA LYS A 6 -9.26 10.10 7.28
C LYS A 6 -9.36 9.44 5.91
N LEU A 7 -8.63 8.36 5.66
CA LEU A 7 -8.74 7.63 4.38
C LEU A 7 -10.12 6.98 4.19
N LYS A 8 -10.74 6.48 5.25
CA LYS A 8 -12.13 6.00 5.16
C LYS A 8 -13.11 7.09 4.72
N ALA A 9 -12.85 8.36 5.06
CA ALA A 9 -13.68 9.48 4.60
C ALA A 9 -13.42 9.85 3.13
N LEU A 10 -12.20 9.64 2.63
CA LEU A 10 -11.84 9.92 1.22
C LEU A 10 -12.33 8.83 0.25
N PHE A 11 -12.47 7.59 0.71
CA PHE A 11 -12.92 6.47 -0.11
C PHE A 11 -14.35 6.07 0.26
N SER A 12 -15.27 6.19 -0.68
CA SER A 12 -16.67 5.78 -0.52
C SER A 12 -16.89 4.27 -0.33
N SER A 13 -15.86 3.46 -0.63
CA SER A 13 -15.92 2.00 -0.51
C SER A 13 -14.85 1.50 0.46
N ARG A 14 -15.30 0.84 1.53
CA ARG A 14 -14.43 0.17 2.51
C ARG A 14 -13.64 -0.96 1.84
N THR A 15 -14.30 -1.76 1.01
CA THR A 15 -13.68 -2.86 0.26
C THR A 15 -12.60 -2.34 -0.69
N ARG A 16 -12.84 -1.23 -1.40
CA ARG A 16 -11.82 -0.61 -2.27
C ARG A 16 -10.58 -0.19 -1.49
N LEU A 17 -10.79 0.47 -0.35
CA LEU A 17 -9.68 0.88 0.52
C LEU A 17 -8.89 -0.33 1.03
N ALA A 18 -9.57 -1.42 1.39
CA ALA A 18 -8.91 -2.66 1.81
C ALA A 18 -8.07 -3.27 0.67
N LEU A 19 -8.63 -3.36 -0.54
CA LEU A 19 -7.91 -3.87 -1.72
C LEU A 19 -6.70 -3.01 -2.05
N ILE A 20 -6.83 -1.68 -2.04
CA ILE A 20 -5.69 -0.77 -2.26
C ILE A 20 -4.58 -1.04 -1.24
N LYS A 21 -4.92 -1.21 0.04
CA LYS A 21 -3.91 -1.52 1.07
C LYS A 21 -3.22 -2.85 0.83
N ILE A 22 -3.94 -3.88 0.41
CA ILE A 22 -3.38 -5.21 0.14
C ILE A 22 -2.44 -5.14 -1.06
N PHE A 23 -2.95 -4.67 -2.19
CA PHE A 23 -2.17 -4.61 -3.44
C PHE A 23 -0.96 -3.69 -3.31
N PHE A 24 -1.13 -2.47 -2.80
CA PHE A 24 -0.05 -1.49 -2.74
C PHE A 24 0.84 -1.64 -1.51
N GLY A 25 0.41 -2.36 -0.48
CA GLY A 25 1.29 -2.80 0.60
C GLY A 25 2.28 -3.89 0.13
N LYS A 26 1.93 -4.63 -0.92
CA LYS A 26 2.71 -5.73 -1.50
C LYS A 26 2.68 -5.65 -3.03
N ALA A 27 3.15 -4.53 -3.59
CA ALA A 27 2.95 -4.18 -5.00
C ALA A 27 3.48 -5.21 -6.02
N GLY A 28 4.41 -6.09 -5.63
CA GLY A 28 4.92 -7.17 -6.48
C GLY A 28 4.18 -8.50 -6.38
N GLU A 29 3.20 -8.64 -5.48
CA GLU A 29 2.46 -9.89 -5.30
C GLU A 29 1.22 -9.97 -6.20
N MET A 30 0.88 -11.20 -6.60
CA MET A 30 -0.36 -11.53 -7.31
C MET A 30 -1.35 -12.18 -6.34
N PHE A 31 -2.62 -11.83 -6.49
CA PHE A 31 -3.68 -12.33 -5.63
C PHE A 31 -4.84 -12.89 -6.44
N TYR A 32 -5.53 -13.90 -5.91
CA TYR A 32 -6.81 -14.37 -6.45
C TYR A 32 -7.97 -14.00 -5.51
N VAL A 33 -9.20 -13.99 -6.04
CA VAL A 33 -10.37 -13.45 -5.33
C VAL A 33 -10.55 -14.00 -3.91
N ARG A 34 -10.46 -15.32 -3.71
CA ARG A 34 -10.64 -15.94 -2.38
C ARG A 34 -9.51 -15.61 -1.39
N GLN A 35 -8.30 -15.32 -1.87
CA GLN A 35 -7.23 -14.82 -1.02
C GLN A 35 -7.53 -13.40 -0.58
N LEU A 36 -7.99 -12.55 -1.51
CA LEU A 36 -8.36 -11.17 -1.23
C LEU A 36 -9.48 -11.08 -0.21
N THR A 37 -10.53 -11.90 -0.31
CA THR A 37 -11.63 -11.91 0.67
C THR A 37 -11.15 -12.23 2.09
N ARG A 38 -10.21 -13.17 2.23
CA ARG A 38 -9.62 -13.52 3.53
C ARG A 38 -8.76 -12.38 4.08
N LEU A 39 -7.91 -11.78 3.24
CA LEU A 39 -7.04 -10.68 3.64
C LEU A 39 -7.79 -9.39 3.95
N SER A 40 -8.85 -9.10 3.20
CA SER A 40 -9.65 -7.89 3.38
C SER A 40 -10.70 -8.03 4.48
N GLY A 41 -11.13 -9.26 4.78
CA GLY A 41 -12.29 -9.51 5.64
C GLY A 41 -13.61 -9.05 5.02
N GLU A 42 -13.67 -9.01 3.69
CA GLU A 42 -14.83 -8.48 2.94
C GLU A 42 -15.49 -9.61 2.15
N GLU A 43 -16.77 -9.42 1.84
CA GLU A 43 -17.59 -10.41 1.11
C GLU A 43 -17.15 -10.55 -0.36
N ILE A 44 -17.27 -11.76 -0.91
CA ILE A 44 -16.70 -12.13 -2.21
C ILE A 44 -17.24 -11.31 -3.38
N ASN A 45 -18.53 -11.03 -3.41
CA ASN A 45 -19.14 -10.22 -4.47
C ASN A 45 -18.71 -8.76 -4.35
N SER A 46 -18.54 -8.25 -3.13
CA SER A 46 -18.00 -6.91 -2.87
C SER A 46 -16.56 -6.78 -3.39
N VAL A 47 -15.72 -7.78 -3.13
CA VAL A 47 -14.35 -7.85 -3.69
C VAL A 47 -14.39 -7.89 -5.22
N ARG A 48 -15.23 -8.74 -5.83
CA ARG A 48 -15.37 -8.85 -7.29
C ARG A 48 -15.79 -7.52 -7.93
N ARG A 49 -16.78 -6.83 -7.36
CA ARG A 49 -17.26 -5.53 -7.85
C ARG A 49 -16.15 -4.48 -7.84
N GLU A 50 -15.37 -4.41 -6.77
CA GLU A 50 -14.28 -3.43 -6.68
C GLU A 50 -13.07 -3.82 -7.54
N LEU A 51 -12.75 -5.10 -7.69
CA LEU A 51 -11.74 -5.57 -8.65
C LEU A 51 -12.09 -5.16 -10.08
N ALA A 52 -13.35 -5.37 -10.51
CA ALA A 52 -13.80 -4.96 -11.84
C ALA A 52 -13.65 -3.45 -12.06
N LYS A 53 -13.97 -2.62 -11.06
CA LYS A 53 -13.76 -1.17 -11.13
C LYS A 53 -12.28 -0.80 -11.25
N LEU A 54 -11.41 -1.43 -10.47
CA LEU A 54 -9.98 -1.17 -10.47
C LEU A 54 -9.30 -1.62 -11.78
N LEU A 55 -9.77 -2.72 -12.38
CA LEU A 55 -9.37 -3.13 -13.72
C LEU A 55 -9.81 -2.11 -14.78
N LYS A 56 -11.06 -1.65 -14.71
CA LYS A 56 -11.62 -0.67 -15.67
C LYS A 56 -10.81 0.62 -15.75
N ILE A 57 -10.26 1.07 -14.62
CA ILE A 57 -9.41 2.26 -14.55
C ILE A 57 -7.91 1.96 -14.66
N SER A 58 -7.54 0.74 -15.07
CA SER A 58 -6.15 0.30 -15.27
C SER A 58 -5.26 0.48 -14.04
N VAL A 59 -5.82 0.38 -12.82
CA VAL A 59 -5.06 0.35 -11.57
C VAL A 59 -4.51 -1.04 -11.30
N LEU A 60 -5.28 -2.06 -11.69
CA LEU A 60 -4.88 -3.46 -11.62
C LEU A 60 -4.82 -4.05 -13.02
N LEU A 61 -4.09 -5.15 -13.14
CA LEU A 61 -4.11 -6.07 -14.27
C LEU A 61 -4.62 -7.43 -13.79
N SER A 62 -5.02 -8.29 -14.73
CA SER A 62 -5.43 -9.66 -14.41
C SER A 62 -5.03 -10.65 -15.49
N GLU A 63 -4.78 -11.89 -15.09
CA GLU A 63 -4.45 -13.00 -15.97
C GLU A 63 -4.99 -14.32 -15.40
N LYS A 64 -5.52 -15.15 -16.29
CA LYS A 64 -5.96 -16.50 -15.94
C LYS A 64 -4.75 -17.43 -15.94
N ARG A 65 -4.49 -18.08 -14.80
CA ARG A 65 -3.45 -19.11 -14.65
C ARG A 65 -4.12 -20.40 -14.16
N GLY A 66 -4.25 -21.37 -15.06
CA GLY A 66 -5.04 -22.59 -14.84
C GLY A 66 -6.49 -22.26 -14.50
N ASN A 67 -6.96 -22.77 -13.34
CA ASN A 67 -8.33 -22.60 -12.87
C ASN A 67 -8.55 -21.33 -12.01
N ARG A 68 -7.57 -20.42 -11.95
CA ARG A 68 -7.65 -19.20 -11.13
C ARG A 68 -7.40 -17.94 -11.96
N LEU A 69 -8.14 -16.89 -11.65
CA LEU A 69 -7.90 -15.55 -12.14
C LEU A 69 -7.10 -14.78 -11.10
N TYR A 70 -5.90 -14.35 -11.49
CA TYR A 70 -4.98 -13.58 -10.67
C TYR A 70 -5.07 -12.10 -11.03
N TYR A 71 -4.79 -11.26 -10.04
CA TYR A 71 -4.80 -9.81 -10.12
C TYR A 71 -3.52 -9.27 -9.50
N TRP A 72 -2.98 -8.19 -10.05
CA TRP A 72 -1.83 -7.47 -9.49
C TRP A 72 -1.84 -5.99 -9.86
N VAL A 73 -0.96 -5.23 -9.22
CA VAL A 73 -0.82 -3.79 -9.46
C VAL A 73 -0.32 -3.53 -10.88
N ASN A 74 -0.97 -2.62 -11.59
CA ASN A 74 -0.42 -2.06 -12.81
C ASN A 74 0.63 -0.99 -12.47
N PHE A 75 1.92 -1.33 -12.57
CA PHE A 75 3.02 -0.38 -12.34
C PHE A 75 3.05 0.77 -13.34
N GLY A 76 2.47 0.60 -14.53
CA GLY A 76 2.30 1.66 -15.54
C GLY A 76 1.11 2.58 -15.29
N SER A 77 0.31 2.33 -14.24
CA SER A 77 -0.84 3.18 -13.91
C SER A 77 -0.41 4.56 -13.44
N VAL A 78 -1.07 5.61 -13.91
CA VAL A 78 -0.91 6.98 -13.38
C VAL A 78 -1.23 7.07 -11.88
N PHE A 79 -2.05 6.15 -11.38
CA PHE A 79 -2.42 6.07 -9.97
C PHE A 79 -1.42 5.27 -9.13
N TYR A 80 -0.41 4.64 -9.73
CA TYR A 80 0.50 3.76 -9.03
C TYR A 80 1.17 4.45 -7.84
N ARG A 81 1.89 5.55 -8.10
CA ARG A 81 2.62 6.29 -7.05
C ARG A 81 1.68 6.91 -6.00
N PRO A 82 0.60 7.62 -6.35
CA PRO A 82 -0.31 8.17 -5.36
C PRO A 82 -0.91 7.10 -4.43
N LEU A 83 -1.39 5.99 -4.98
CA LEU A 83 -1.99 4.91 -4.19
C LEU A 83 -0.96 4.18 -3.33
N LEU A 84 0.26 3.97 -3.84
CA LEU A 84 1.37 3.42 -3.07
C LEU A 84 1.67 4.27 -1.84
N ILE A 85 1.81 5.58 -2.01
CA ILE A 85 2.09 6.50 -0.91
C ILE A 85 0.94 6.51 0.10
N MET A 86 -0.31 6.53 -0.36
CA MET A 86 -1.47 6.47 0.53
C MET A 86 -1.50 5.17 1.33
N ALA A 87 -1.26 4.03 0.68
CA ALA A 87 -1.20 2.73 1.34
C ALA A 87 -0.11 2.72 2.41
N GLN A 88 1.13 3.12 2.06
CA GLN A 88 2.28 3.16 2.98
C GLN A 88 2.10 4.14 4.14
N LYS A 89 1.37 5.25 3.98
CA LYS A 89 1.03 6.15 5.11
C LYS A 89 -0.05 5.56 6.03
N SER A 90 -0.78 4.57 5.56
CA SER A 90 -1.93 3.97 6.24
C SER A 90 -1.66 2.60 6.87
N SER A 91 -0.52 2.00 6.55
CA SER A 91 -0.04 0.71 7.05
C SER A 91 1.50 0.70 7.12
N GLY A 92 2.11 -0.40 7.59
CA GLY A 92 3.55 -0.60 7.50
C GLY A 92 4.42 0.48 8.17
N LEU A 93 5.59 0.72 7.59
CA LEU A 93 6.61 1.64 8.11
C LEU A 93 6.12 3.09 8.14
N GLY A 94 5.46 3.56 7.08
CA GLY A 94 4.97 4.93 7.01
C GLY A 94 3.95 5.25 8.10
N MET A 95 3.04 4.32 8.41
CA MET A 95 2.12 4.49 9.55
C MET A 95 2.89 4.57 10.88
N LYS A 96 3.87 3.68 11.10
CA LYS A 96 4.68 3.65 12.33
C LYS A 96 5.39 5.00 12.53
N ILE A 97 6.06 5.50 11.50
CA ILE A 97 6.73 6.81 11.50
C ILE A 97 5.75 7.93 11.84
N ILE A 98 4.58 7.98 11.18
CA ILE A 98 3.59 9.04 11.44
C ILE A 98 3.07 8.94 12.88
N SER A 99 2.82 7.73 13.39
CA SER A 99 2.28 7.53 14.75
C SER A 99 3.29 7.90 15.84
N LYS A 100 4.58 7.68 15.59
CA LYS A 100 5.67 7.94 16.52
C LYS A 100 6.44 9.22 16.19
N LYS A 101 5.92 10.10 15.33
CA LYS A 101 6.63 11.31 14.87
C LYS A 101 7.20 12.16 16.02
N ARG A 102 6.48 12.26 17.14
CA ARG A 102 6.92 13.02 18.32
C ARG A 102 8.14 12.42 19.03
N GLN A 103 8.33 11.11 18.91
CA GLN A 103 9.45 10.37 19.51
C GLN A 103 10.69 10.37 18.61
N LEU A 104 10.58 10.84 17.36
CA LEU A 104 11.69 10.84 16.39
C LEU A 104 12.45 12.18 16.36
N GLY A 105 12.12 13.11 17.28
CA GLY A 105 12.63 14.48 17.26
C GLY A 105 11.96 15.42 16.25
N LYS A 106 12.62 16.55 15.98
CA LYS A 106 12.17 17.60 15.06
C LYS A 106 12.66 17.33 13.63
N LEU A 107 11.99 16.40 12.96
CA LEU A 107 12.25 16.05 11.56
C LEU A 107 11.71 17.11 10.60
N LYS A 108 12.56 17.60 9.69
CA LYS A 108 12.19 18.41 8.52
C LYS A 108 11.72 17.52 7.37
N TYR A 109 12.51 16.50 7.03
CA TYR A 109 12.19 15.52 5.98
C TYR A 109 12.52 14.11 6.44
N LEU A 110 11.70 13.14 5.98
CA LEU A 110 11.99 11.72 6.11
C LEU A 110 11.54 11.06 4.81
N ILE A 111 12.50 10.49 4.09
CA ILE A 111 12.31 9.82 2.80
C ILE A 111 12.86 8.40 2.94
N TYR A 112 12.12 7.40 2.46
CA TYR A 112 12.60 6.03 2.44
C TYR A 112 12.32 5.35 1.11
N SER A 113 13.16 4.40 0.75
CA SER A 113 13.00 3.57 -0.43
C SER A 113 11.81 2.61 -0.26
N SER A 114 11.18 2.23 -1.37
CA SER A 114 10.13 1.20 -1.31
C SER A 114 10.68 -0.17 -0.92
N HIS A 115 11.97 -0.45 -1.18
CA HIS A 115 12.63 -1.69 -0.75
C HIS A 115 12.71 -1.74 0.78
N PHE A 116 13.17 -0.65 1.40
CA PHE A 116 13.23 -0.49 2.85
C PHE A 116 11.85 -0.63 3.51
N ALA A 117 10.84 0.04 2.95
CA ALA A 117 9.47 -0.02 3.46
C ALA A 117 8.89 -1.45 3.46
N ASN A 118 9.31 -2.27 2.50
CA ASN A 118 8.87 -3.65 2.32
C ASN A 118 9.80 -4.68 2.99
N GLY A 119 10.84 -4.25 3.69
CA GLY A 119 11.81 -5.14 4.33
C GLY A 119 12.65 -5.97 3.36
N LEU A 120 12.78 -5.51 2.11
CA LEU A 120 13.61 -6.16 1.10
C LEU A 120 15.07 -5.75 1.30
N LYS A 121 16.00 -6.70 1.12
CA LYS A 121 17.43 -6.39 1.11
C LYS A 121 17.73 -5.41 -0.03
N ASN A 122 18.43 -4.35 0.30
CA ASN A 122 18.88 -3.39 -0.67
C ASN A 122 20.12 -3.91 -1.40
N ARG A 123 20.34 -3.45 -2.64
CA ARG A 123 21.59 -3.71 -3.36
C ARG A 123 22.65 -2.76 -2.82
N ASP A 124 23.91 -3.19 -2.83
CA ASP A 124 25.03 -2.39 -2.33
C ASP A 124 25.04 -1.00 -2.99
N GLY A 125 25.17 0.05 -2.16
CA GLY A 125 25.30 1.44 -2.61
C GLY A 125 23.99 2.24 -2.76
N LEU A 126 22.81 1.66 -2.51
CA LEU A 126 21.55 2.39 -2.56
C LEU A 126 21.15 2.95 -1.18
N VAL A 127 20.59 4.17 -1.16
CA VAL A 127 20.14 4.82 0.08
C VAL A 127 18.70 4.42 0.42
N ASP A 128 18.52 3.81 1.60
CA ASP A 128 17.21 3.33 2.07
C ASP A 128 16.40 4.34 2.85
N LEU A 129 17.07 5.22 3.59
CA LEU A 129 16.44 6.17 4.50
C LEU A 129 17.26 7.47 4.52
N ILE A 130 16.59 8.58 4.26
CA ILE A 130 17.14 9.92 4.43
C ILE A 130 16.31 10.62 5.50
N VAL A 131 16.96 11.10 6.53
CA VAL A 131 16.35 11.89 7.60
C VAL A 131 17.05 13.24 7.63
N VAL A 132 16.27 14.32 7.56
CA VAL A 132 16.77 15.69 7.65
C VAL A 132 16.09 16.35 8.83
N GLY A 133 16.85 16.89 9.79
CA GLY A 133 16.32 17.57 10.97
C GLY A 133 17.12 17.23 12.23
N ARG A 134 16.53 17.49 13.40
CA ARG A 134 17.07 16.99 14.68
C ARG A 134 16.39 15.67 15.00
N VAL A 135 17.19 14.62 15.07
CA VAL A 135 16.74 13.27 15.39
C VAL A 135 17.09 12.99 16.83
N ASP A 136 16.12 12.51 17.60
CA ASP A 136 16.38 11.98 18.94
C ASP A 136 16.79 10.50 18.76
N LEU A 137 18.03 10.16 19.09
CA LEU A 137 18.63 8.82 18.87
C LEU A 137 18.76 8.01 20.16
N ASP A 138 18.26 8.55 21.27
CA ASP A 138 18.34 7.97 22.61
C ASP A 138 17.24 6.92 22.88
#